data_AF-A0A838UV32-F1
#
_entry.id   AF-A0A838UV32-F1
#
_cell.length_a   1.000
_cell.length_b   1.000
_cell.length_c   1.000
_cell.angle_alpha   90.00
_cell.angle_beta   90.00
_cell.angle_gamma   90.00
#
_symmetry.space_group_name_H-M   'P 1'
#
loop_
_entity.id
_entity.type
_entity.pdbx_description
1 polymer ?
#
loop_
_entity_poly.entity_id
_entity_poly.type
_entity_poly.pdbx_seq_one_letter_code
_entity_poly.pdbx_strand_id
1 'polypeptide(L)'
;GWVVISTTVPLSGDPAVAVNPNGLLSLLALGQDGNLWNSQQSGAGWLAWTMLEDGVTFTGTPTLGTNADGRLIAFALGSDGNLWAAQQQNPGGVWSTWAHLEDGYTFQQ
;
A
#
# COMPACT_ATOMS: atom_id res chain seq x y z
N GLY A 1 -2.81 -5.48 25.60
CA GLY A 1 -3.02 -6.74 24.86
C GLY A 1 -2.86 -6.47 23.37
N TRP A 2 -2.72 -7.52 22.55
CA TRP A 2 -2.67 -7.40 21.10
C TRP A 2 -4.08 -7.25 20.50
N VAL A 3 -4.21 -6.50 19.42
CA VAL A 3 -5.47 -6.34 18.66
C VAL A 3 -5.22 -6.76 17.21
N VAL A 4 -6.11 -7.60 16.68
CA VAL A 4 -6.11 -8.00 15.27
C VAL A 4 -6.78 -6.89 14.45
N ILE A 5 -6.12 -6.40 13.42
CA ILE A 5 -6.59 -5.26 12.60
C ILE A 5 -7.01 -5.67 11.18
N SER A 6 -6.82 -6.93 10.79
CA SER A 6 -7.36 -7.49 9.55
C SER A 6 -8.09 -8.79 9.86
N THR A 7 -9.42 -8.76 9.78
CA THR A 7 -10.29 -9.93 9.97
C THR A 7 -10.98 -10.35 8.68
N THR A 8 -11.03 -9.47 7.68
CA THR A 8 -11.70 -9.70 6.39
C THR A 8 -10.72 -10.01 5.27
N VAL A 9 -9.45 -9.65 5.43
CA VAL A 9 -8.40 -9.88 4.42
C VAL A 9 -7.27 -10.69 5.05
N PRO A 10 -7.09 -11.97 4.70
CA PRO A 10 -5.93 -12.71 5.13
C PRO A 10 -4.69 -12.13 4.45
N LEU A 11 -3.77 -11.58 5.23
CA LEU A 11 -2.54 -10.94 4.73
C LEU A 11 -1.41 -11.96 4.61
N SER A 12 -0.46 -11.66 3.73
CA SER A 12 0.79 -12.39 3.55
C SER A 12 1.98 -11.42 3.60
N GLY A 13 3.11 -11.91 4.11
CA GLY A 13 4.34 -11.13 4.22
C GLY A 13 4.29 -10.01 5.26
N ASP A 14 5.30 -9.14 5.19
CA ASP A 14 5.44 -7.99 6.08
C ASP A 14 4.61 -6.80 5.56
N PRO A 15 3.94 -6.04 6.45
CA PRO A 15 3.30 -4.80 6.07
C PRO A 15 4.30 -3.64 5.98
N ALA A 16 3.96 -2.61 5.23
CA ALA A 16 4.61 -1.30 5.27
C ALA A 16 3.72 -0.29 6.01
N VAL A 17 4.30 0.58 6.83
CA VAL A 17 3.57 1.61 7.58
C VAL A 17 4.28 2.96 7.47
N ALA A 18 3.51 4.03 7.32
CA ALA A 18 4.01 5.40 7.35
C ALA A 18 3.01 6.32 8.06
N VAL A 19 3.51 7.44 8.60
CA VAL A 19 2.69 8.46 9.25
C VAL A 19 2.27 9.52 8.23
N ASN A 20 0.97 9.81 8.16
CA ASN A 20 0.47 10.95 7.40
C ASN A 20 0.72 12.26 8.17
N PRO A 21 0.71 13.43 7.52
CA PRO A 21 0.95 14.71 8.21
C PRO A 21 -0.03 15.03 9.35
N ASN A 22 -1.20 14.41 9.36
CA ASN A 22 -2.18 14.52 10.46
C ASN A 22 -1.86 13.64 11.68
N GLY A 23 -0.74 12.91 11.67
CA GLY A 23 -0.30 12.01 12.75
C GLY A 23 -0.92 10.62 12.71
N LEU A 24 -1.86 10.35 11.79
CA LEU A 24 -2.48 9.03 11.63
C LEU A 24 -1.65 8.14 10.70
N LEU A 25 -1.58 6.86 11.02
CA LEU A 25 -0.82 5.89 10.23
C LEU A 25 -1.58 5.45 8.97
N SER A 26 -0.85 5.23 7.88
CA SER A 26 -1.27 4.47 6.71
C SER A 26 -0.47 3.17 6.68
N LEU A 27 -1.14 2.06 6.35
CA LEU A 27 -0.53 0.74 6.30
C LEU A 27 -0.90 0.07 4.97
N LEU A 28 0.11 -0.51 4.32
CA LEU A 28 -0.01 -1.33 3.11
C LEU A 28 0.41 -2.76 3.43
N ALA A 29 -0.31 -3.74 2.90
CA ALA A 29 0.03 -5.15 3.05
C ALA A 29 -0.44 -5.95 1.84
N LEU A 30 0.26 -7.05 1.56
CA LEU A 30 -0.15 -8.00 0.53
C LEU A 30 -1.22 -8.94 1.10
N GLY A 31 -2.27 -9.21 0.34
CA GLY A 31 -3.25 -10.26 0.66
C GLY A 31 -2.76 -11.64 0.22
N GLN A 32 -3.32 -12.71 0.76
CA GLN A 32 -3.08 -14.07 0.24
C GLN A 32 -3.66 -14.29 -1.16
N ASP A 33 -4.52 -13.38 -1.61
CA ASP A 33 -5.02 -13.29 -2.99
C ASP A 33 -4.02 -12.63 -3.96
N GLY A 34 -2.88 -12.14 -3.46
CA GLY A 34 -1.87 -11.44 -4.25
C GLY A 34 -2.19 -9.97 -4.49
N ASN A 35 -3.30 -9.44 -3.97
CA ASN A 35 -3.67 -8.04 -4.13
C ASN A 35 -2.98 -7.17 -3.09
N LEU A 36 -2.68 -5.92 -3.44
CA LEU A 36 -2.17 -4.93 -2.49
C LEU A 36 -3.35 -4.26 -1.77
N TRP A 37 -3.32 -4.27 -0.44
CA TRP A 37 -4.38 -3.73 0.41
C TRP A 37 -3.85 -2.57 1.26
N ASN A 38 -4.71 -1.58 1.49
CA ASN A 38 -4.43 -0.43 2.35
C ASN A 38 -5.45 -0.34 3.49
N SER A 39 -4.99 0.07 4.66
CA SER A 39 -5.83 0.56 5.75
C SER A 39 -5.20 1.80 6.39
N GLN A 40 -6.04 2.71 6.89
CA GLN A 40 -5.60 3.92 7.58
C GLN A 40 -6.10 3.90 9.01
N GLN A 41 -5.27 4.39 9.92
CA GLN A 41 -5.67 4.62 11.29
C GLN A 41 -6.75 5.69 11.34
N SER A 42 -7.73 5.48 12.22
CA SER A 42 -8.76 6.44 12.60
C SER A 42 -8.79 6.59 14.11
N GLY A 43 -9.55 7.56 14.63
CA GLY A 43 -9.71 7.74 16.07
C GLY A 43 -10.29 6.52 16.81
N ALA A 44 -10.95 5.59 16.09
CA ALA A 44 -11.55 4.39 16.64
C ALA A 44 -10.76 3.09 16.36
N GLY A 45 -9.56 3.19 15.77
CA GLY A 45 -8.75 2.03 15.39
C GLY A 45 -8.29 2.14 13.93
N TRP A 46 -8.71 1.20 13.08
CA TRP A 46 -8.34 1.15 11.67
C TRP A 46 -9.58 1.16 10.80
N LEU A 47 -9.51 1.83 9.65
CA LEU A 47 -10.54 1.76 8.63
C LEU A 47 -10.58 0.37 8.00
N ALA A 48 -11.70 0.05 7.35
CA ALA A 48 -11.79 -1.17 6.55
C ALA A 48 -10.68 -1.21 5.48
N TRP A 49 -10.18 -2.41 5.21
CA TRP A 49 -9.16 -2.63 4.20
C TRP A 49 -9.73 -2.39 2.81
N THR A 50 -9.00 -1.62 2.00
CA THR A 50 -9.35 -1.32 0.62
C THR A 50 -8.30 -1.91 -0.31
N MET A 51 -8.74 -2.66 -1.33
CA MET A 51 -7.88 -3.10 -2.41
C MET A 51 -7.41 -1.88 -3.20
N LEU A 52 -6.11 -1.83 -3.48
CA LEU A 52 -5.48 -0.65 -4.08
C LEU A 52 -5.37 -0.73 -5.60
N GLU A 53 -5.25 -1.94 -6.16
CA GLU A 53 -5.14 -2.17 -7.59
C GLU A 53 -5.89 -3.46 -7.95
N ASP A 54 -6.55 -3.45 -9.11
CA ASP A 54 -7.26 -4.59 -9.67
C ASP A 54 -6.56 -5.06 -10.96
N GLY A 55 -6.49 -6.36 -11.19
CA GLY A 55 -5.92 -6.94 -12.41
C GLY A 55 -4.39 -7.17 -12.39
N VAL A 56 -3.70 -6.79 -11.32
CA VAL A 56 -2.27 -7.08 -11.12
C VAL A 56 -2.07 -7.65 -9.72
N THR A 57 -1.36 -8.75 -9.63
CA THR A 57 -0.91 -9.30 -8.35
C THR A 57 0.50 -8.83 -8.04
N PHE A 58 0.81 -8.71 -6.76
CA PHE A 58 2.09 -8.21 -6.27
C PHE A 58 2.85 -9.29 -5.53
N THR A 59 4.16 -9.09 -5.42
CA THR A 59 5.06 -9.99 -4.70
C THR A 59 6.00 -9.18 -3.80
N GLY A 60 6.50 -9.83 -2.75
CA GLY A 60 7.39 -9.19 -1.79
C GLY A 60 6.69 -8.16 -0.89
N THR A 61 7.51 -7.42 -0.13
CA THR A 61 7.05 -6.42 0.82
C THR A 61 6.86 -5.08 0.11
N PRO A 62 5.66 -4.45 0.15
CA PRO A 62 5.48 -3.11 -0.39
C PRO A 62 6.31 -2.10 0.40
N THR A 63 6.53 -0.91 -0.14
CA THR A 63 7.24 0.18 0.55
C THR A 63 6.40 1.46 0.54
N LEU A 64 6.49 2.22 1.63
CA LEU A 64 5.92 3.56 1.76
C LEU A 64 7.01 4.60 1.99
N GLY A 65 6.86 5.76 1.37
CA GLY A 65 7.65 6.96 1.60
C GLY A 65 6.75 8.19 1.69
N THR A 66 7.35 9.32 2.03
CA THR A 66 6.67 10.62 2.10
C THR A 66 7.29 11.56 1.08
N ASN A 67 6.47 12.08 0.18
CA ASN A 67 6.86 13.13 -0.76
C ASN A 67 7.10 14.45 -0.03
N ALA A 68 7.84 15.37 -0.65
CA ALA A 68 8.16 16.68 -0.08
C ALA A 68 6.91 17.54 0.24
N ASP A 69 5.79 17.28 -0.42
CA ASP A 69 4.50 17.94 -0.20
C ASP A 69 3.64 17.27 0.88
N GLY A 70 4.18 16.25 1.57
CA GLY A 70 3.51 15.53 2.66
C GLY A 70 2.56 14.42 2.21
N ARG A 71 2.40 14.18 0.90
CA ARG A 71 1.64 13.02 0.40
C ARG A 71 2.48 11.76 0.56
N LEU A 72 1.85 10.65 0.91
CA LEU A 72 2.54 9.36 0.87
C LEU A 72 2.67 8.86 -0.57
N ILE A 73 3.79 8.21 -0.87
CA ILE A 73 4.04 7.46 -2.09
C ILE A 73 4.30 6.00 -1.73
N ALA A 74 3.75 5.09 -2.52
CA ALA A 74 3.88 3.66 -2.36
C ALA A 74 4.57 3.04 -3.57
N PHE A 75 5.34 1.99 -3.33
CA PHE A 75 6.01 1.19 -4.35
C PHE A 75 5.79 -0.30 -4.06
N ALA A 76 5.53 -1.08 -5.10
CA ALA A 76 5.37 -2.53 -5.00
C ALA A 76 5.83 -3.23 -6.27
N LEU A 77 6.41 -4.43 -6.12
CA LEU A 77 6.83 -5.26 -7.26
C LEU A 77 5.62 -6.07 -7.77
N GLY A 78 5.22 -5.83 -9.01
CA GLY A 78 4.19 -6.63 -9.68
C GLY A 78 4.73 -8.02 -10.03
N SER A 79 3.85 -9.01 -10.07
CA SER A 79 4.16 -10.37 -10.55
C SER A 79 4.50 -10.41 -12.04
N ASP A 80 4.20 -9.33 -12.76
CA ASP A 80 4.62 -9.05 -14.13
C ASP A 80 6.10 -8.62 -14.22
N GLY A 81 6.78 -8.44 -13.10
CA GLY A 81 8.17 -8.01 -13.00
C GLY A 81 8.35 -6.50 -13.12
N ASN A 82 7.28 -5.70 -13.17
CA ASN A 82 7.39 -4.25 -13.21
C ASN A 82 7.32 -3.66 -11.79
N LEU A 83 8.01 -2.53 -11.58
CA LEU A 83 7.85 -1.75 -10.36
C LEU A 83 6.66 -0.82 -10.52
N TRP A 84 5.67 -0.98 -9.66
CA TRP A 84 4.46 -0.17 -9.65
C TRP A 84 4.52 0.89 -8.55
N ALA A 85 3.93 2.06 -8.82
CA ALA A 85 3.83 3.13 -7.85
C ALA A 85 2.46 3.83 -7.89
N ALA A 86 2.06 4.33 -6.73
CA ALA A 86 0.96 5.26 -6.58
C ALA A 86 1.27 6.26 -5.46
N GLN A 87 0.68 7.45 -5.55
CA GLN A 87 0.78 8.46 -4.50
C GLN A 87 -0.61 8.87 -4.04
N GLN A 88 -0.74 9.33 -2.81
CA GLN A 88 -1.99 9.95 -2.37
C GLN A 88 -2.28 11.19 -3.23
N GLN A 89 -3.56 11.46 -3.50
CA GLN A 89 -3.98 12.68 -4.21
C GLN A 89 -3.85 13.92 -3.32
N ASN A 90 -4.13 13.76 -2.02
CA ASN A 90 -3.92 14.75 -0.97
C ASN A 90 -3.32 14.04 0.25
N PRO A 91 -2.60 14.71 1.16
CA PRO A 91 -2.04 14.05 2.34
C PRO A 91 -3.12 13.32 3.16
N GLY A 92 -2.94 12.02 3.39
CA GLY A 92 -3.93 11.16 4.06
C GLY A 92 -5.18 10.83 3.24
N GLY A 93 -5.26 11.26 1.99
CA GLY A 93 -6.41 11.04 1.10
C GLY A 93 -6.34 9.73 0.31
N VAL A 94 -7.22 9.63 -0.69
CA VAL A 94 -7.26 8.50 -1.63
C VAL A 94 -5.97 8.42 -2.46
N TRP A 95 -5.62 7.21 -2.88
CA TRP A 95 -4.49 6.94 -3.75
C TRP A 95 -4.82 7.30 -5.21
N SER A 96 -3.82 7.71 -5.98
CA SER A 96 -3.90 7.76 -7.44
C SER A 96 -4.04 6.35 -8.01
N THR A 97 -4.43 6.26 -9.29
CA THR A 97 -4.27 5.01 -10.04
C THR A 97 -2.82 4.55 -9.97
N TRP A 98 -2.60 3.24 -9.81
CA TRP A 98 -1.27 2.67 -9.87
C TRP A 98 -0.79 2.64 -11.31
N ALA A 99 0.50 2.90 -11.48
CA ALA A 99 1.14 2.84 -12.78
C ALA A 99 2.54 2.25 -12.64
N HIS A 100 3.06 1.71 -13.74
CA HIS A 100 4.48 1.39 -13.83
C HIS A 100 5.30 2.65 -13.57
N LEU A 101 6.33 2.52 -12.74
CA LEU A 101 7.28 3.61 -12.51
C LEU A 101 8.14 3.85 -13.76
N GLU A 102 8.48 2.78 -14.48
CA GLU A 102 9.15 2.82 -15.79
C GLU A 102 8.57 1.72 -16.69
N ASP A 103 8.24 2.07 -17.93
CA ASP A 103 7.83 1.10 -18.95
C ASP A 103 9.06 0.41 -19.57
N GLY A 104 9.04 -0.91 -19.65
CA GLY A 104 10.02 -1.70 -20.42
C GLY A 104 11.26 -2.20 -19.66
N TYR A 105 11.31 -2.06 -18.33
CA TYR A 105 12.34 -2.67 -17.48
C TYR A 105 11.72 -3.68 -16.51
N THR A 106 12.29 -4.89 -16.45
CA THR A 106 11.90 -5.92 -15.48
C THR A 106 12.84 -5.91 -14.28
N PHE A 107 12.27 -5.75 -13.09
CA PHE A 107 12.97 -5.91 -11.82
C PHE A 107 12.69 -7.33 -11.32
N GLN A 108 13.73 -8.18 -11.28
CA GLN A 108 13.61 -9.53 -10.73
C GLN A 108 14.15 -9.56 -9.29
N GLN A 109 13.43 -10.27 -8.42
CA GLN A 109 13.84 -10.54 -7.04
C GLN A 109 14.81 -11.73 -6.97
#